data_AF-A0A818AT91-F1
#
_entry.id   AF-A0A818AT91-F1
#
_cell.length_a   1.000
_cell.length_b   1.000
_cell.length_c   1.000
_cell.angle_alpha   90.00
_cell.angle_beta   90.00
_cell.angle_gamma   90.00
#
_symmetry.space_group_name_H-M   'P 1'
#
loop_
_entity.id
_entity.type
_entity.pdbx_description
1 polymer ?
#
loop_
_entity_poly.entity_id
_entity_poly.type
_entity_poly.pdbx_seq_one_letter_code
_entity_poly.pdbx_strand_id
1 'polypeptide(L)'
;MVYLAYPSSLPLPCPYKNSLTRLGGADDGSKILCGVEILKSFTNCVVYSLGSFNNFNFEFDLLKQTSCVIHTYDCTSPPPGTPIDRLTFHQICLGDASTLQKFMYPYNPQSENRIFNNASFFKSFDKILKENKHEEVHILKMDIEGGEYSVFADLLCQANGTSLPYQISFESHWWDRDIYHAILHQKMFSQLWELGYRILQHEYNPSDHTCVEWTLLRVFC
;
A
#
# COMPACT_ATOMS: atom_id res chain seq x y z
N MET A 1 27.38 -5.74 -3.97
CA MET A 1 26.34 -5.68 -2.92
C MET A 1 25.94 -4.24 -2.73
N VAL A 2 24.79 -3.86 -3.27
CA VAL A 2 24.17 -2.58 -2.92
C VAL A 2 23.53 -2.82 -1.56
N TYR A 3 24.10 -2.24 -0.51
CA TYR A 3 23.45 -2.24 0.81
C TYR A 3 22.12 -1.49 0.66
N LEU A 4 21.06 -1.98 1.32
CA LEU A 4 19.84 -1.19 1.52
C LEU A 4 20.27 0.21 1.92
N ALA A 5 20.00 1.20 1.08
CA ALA A 5 20.10 2.59 1.47
C ALA A 5 18.96 2.83 2.45
N TYR A 6 19.16 2.38 3.69
CA TYR A 6 18.22 2.65 4.77
C TYR A 6 18.08 4.16 4.85
N PRO A 7 16.86 4.70 4.83
CA PRO A 7 16.66 6.06 5.29
C PRO A 7 17.31 6.14 6.67
N SER A 8 18.21 7.11 6.86
CA SER A 8 19.03 7.25 8.07
C SER A 8 18.23 7.52 9.35
N SER A 9 16.90 7.55 9.26
CA SER A 9 15.99 7.72 10.37
C SER A 9 15.69 6.39 11.05
N LEU A 10 15.99 6.33 12.34
CA LEU A 10 15.55 5.24 13.21
C LEU A 10 14.01 5.18 13.22
N PRO A 11 13.40 3.97 13.26
CA PRO A 11 11.97 3.84 13.40
C PRO A 11 11.46 4.59 14.64
N LEU A 12 10.39 5.35 14.47
CA LEU A 12 9.73 6.01 15.58
C LEU A 12 8.78 5.04 16.29
N PRO A 13 8.63 5.12 17.62
CA PRO A 13 7.61 4.34 18.29
C PRO A 13 6.22 4.77 17.79
N CYS A 14 5.31 3.80 17.68
CA CYS A 14 3.89 4.11 17.49
C CYS A 14 3.43 5.05 18.63
N PRO A 15 2.87 6.25 18.34
CA PRO A 15 2.48 7.21 19.37
C PRO A 15 1.40 6.67 20.31
N TYR A 16 0.71 5.63 19.88
CA TYR A 16 -0.27 4.90 20.65
C TYR A 16 0.45 3.74 21.34
N LYS A 17 0.56 3.83 22.67
CA LYS A 17 1.37 2.92 23.49
C LYS A 17 1.04 1.45 23.18
N ASN A 18 2.06 0.65 22.87
CA ASN A 18 1.95 -0.78 22.53
C ASN A 18 0.90 -1.11 21.45
N SER A 19 0.62 -0.19 20.53
CA SER A 19 -0.49 -0.33 19.58
C SER A 19 -0.06 -0.74 18.17
N LEU A 20 1.11 -1.36 18.01
CA LEU A 20 1.42 -2.07 16.76
C LEU A 20 0.64 -3.39 16.76
N THR A 21 -0.18 -3.59 15.73
CA THR A 21 -1.08 -4.74 15.60
C THR A 21 -0.85 -5.39 14.25
N ARG A 22 -0.51 -6.69 14.25
CA ARG A 22 -0.47 -7.49 13.03
C ARG A 22 -1.89 -7.92 12.66
N LEU A 23 -2.24 -7.76 11.39
CA LEU A 23 -3.52 -8.14 10.80
C LEU A 23 -3.27 -9.04 9.59
N GLY A 24 -4.12 -10.04 9.38
CA GLY A 24 -3.98 -10.97 8.26
C GLY A 24 -3.23 -12.26 8.57
N GLY A 25 -3.10 -12.62 9.84
CA GLY A 25 -2.40 -13.83 10.28
C GLY A 25 -0.90 -13.65 10.50
N ALA A 26 -0.15 -14.76 10.49
CA ALA A 26 1.31 -14.77 10.64
C ALA A 26 2.05 -15.11 9.34
N ASP A 27 1.30 -15.31 8.26
CA ASP A 27 1.80 -15.70 6.96
C ASP A 27 2.11 -14.47 6.10
N ASP A 28 2.57 -14.77 4.89
CA ASP A 28 2.73 -13.81 3.80
C ASP A 28 1.43 -13.06 3.50
N GLY A 29 1.54 -11.74 3.30
CA GLY A 29 0.40 -10.82 3.16
C GLY A 29 -0.18 -10.24 4.46
N SER A 30 0.33 -10.64 5.64
CA SER A 30 -0.01 -9.96 6.89
C SER A 30 0.65 -8.58 6.96
N LYS A 31 -0.05 -7.59 7.53
CA LYS A 31 0.47 -6.22 7.66
C LYS A 31 0.40 -5.72 9.09
N ILE A 32 1.35 -4.90 9.49
CA ILE A 32 1.38 -4.27 10.82
C ILE A 32 0.84 -2.85 10.72
N LEU A 33 -0.12 -2.53 11.58
CA LEU A 33 -0.66 -1.17 11.72
C LEU A 33 -0.42 -0.61 13.11
N CYS A 34 -0.24 0.70 13.19
CA CYS A 34 -0.20 1.47 14.43
C CYS A 34 -1.59 2.02 14.78
N GLY A 35 -2.07 1.75 16.00
CA GLY A 35 -3.24 2.42 16.56
C GLY A 35 -4.59 1.92 16.03
N VAL A 36 -4.74 0.62 15.75
CA VAL A 36 -6.02 0.04 15.26
C VAL A 36 -7.21 0.41 16.16
N GLU A 37 -7.02 0.49 17.47
CA GLU A 37 -8.06 0.89 18.42
C GLU A 37 -8.64 2.29 18.11
N ILE A 38 -7.80 3.21 17.64
CA ILE A 38 -8.19 4.60 17.39
C ILE A 38 -9.05 4.70 16.13
N LEU A 39 -8.88 3.77 15.19
CA LEU A 39 -9.73 3.68 14.01
C LEU A 39 -11.21 3.55 14.37
N LYS A 40 -11.54 2.96 15.53
CA LYS A 40 -12.92 2.84 16.05
C LYS A 40 -13.55 4.19 16.39
N SER A 41 -12.74 5.22 16.66
CA SER A 41 -13.22 6.56 17.01
C SER A 41 -13.63 7.40 15.80
N PHE A 42 -13.21 7.01 14.59
CA PHE A 42 -13.58 7.71 13.37
C PHE A 42 -14.93 7.24 12.86
N THR A 43 -15.83 8.19 12.62
CA THR A 43 -17.16 7.91 12.06
C THR A 43 -17.12 7.58 10.58
N ASN A 44 -16.09 8.06 9.85
CA ASN A 44 -15.89 7.86 8.42
C ASN A 44 -14.51 7.24 8.12
N CYS A 45 -14.17 6.14 8.79
CA CYS A 45 -12.90 5.47 8.55
C CYS A 45 -12.87 4.78 7.18
N VAL A 46 -11.92 5.18 6.33
CA VAL A 46 -11.73 4.66 4.97
C VAL A 46 -10.36 3.98 4.86
N VAL A 47 -10.37 2.75 4.32
CA VAL A 47 -9.17 1.96 4.08
C VAL A 47 -9.11 1.60 2.61
N TYR A 48 -7.99 1.90 1.96
CA TYR A 48 -7.68 1.42 0.62
C TYR A 48 -6.70 0.26 0.74
N SER A 49 -7.10 -0.90 0.22
CA SER A 49 -6.29 -2.12 0.22
C SER A 49 -5.99 -2.53 -1.22
N LEU A 50 -4.73 -2.51 -1.61
CA LEU A 50 -4.30 -2.81 -2.97
C LEU A 50 -3.64 -4.20 -2.98
N GLY A 51 -4.04 -4.99 -3.99
CA GLY A 51 -3.56 -6.35 -4.22
C GLY A 51 -4.03 -7.31 -3.14
N SER A 52 -5.18 -7.94 -3.39
CA SER A 52 -5.75 -8.94 -2.49
C SER A 52 -5.14 -10.32 -2.73
N PHE A 53 -4.83 -10.64 -3.99
CA PHE A 53 -4.43 -11.99 -4.40
C PHE A 53 -5.42 -13.09 -3.92
N ASN A 54 -6.72 -12.76 -3.88
CA ASN A 54 -7.79 -13.57 -3.26
C ASN A 54 -7.60 -13.90 -1.76
N ASN A 55 -6.63 -13.28 -1.10
CA ASN A 55 -6.43 -13.36 0.34
C ASN A 55 -6.98 -12.09 1.00
N PHE A 56 -8.08 -12.24 1.74
CA PHE A 56 -8.77 -11.13 2.41
C PHE A 56 -8.57 -11.12 3.93
N ASN A 57 -7.56 -11.85 4.44
CA ASN A 57 -7.37 -12.02 5.88
C ASN A 57 -7.09 -10.69 6.59
N PHE A 58 -6.28 -9.81 5.98
CA PHE A 58 -6.02 -8.47 6.50
C PHE A 58 -7.33 -7.67 6.64
N GLU A 59 -8.13 -7.67 5.59
CA GLU A 59 -9.41 -6.97 5.53
C GLU A 59 -10.38 -7.52 6.57
N PHE A 60 -10.48 -8.84 6.69
CA PHE A 60 -11.33 -9.48 7.69
C PHE A 60 -10.92 -9.11 9.11
N ASP A 61 -9.63 -9.15 9.44
CA ASP A 61 -9.14 -8.83 10.77
C ASP A 61 -9.35 -7.35 11.12
N LEU A 62 -9.18 -6.46 10.14
CA LEU A 62 -9.44 -5.03 10.33
C LEU A 62 -10.93 -4.73 10.50
N LEU A 63 -11.80 -5.35 9.70
CA LEU A 63 -13.25 -5.17 9.77
C LEU A 63 -13.83 -5.69 11.09
N LYS A 64 -13.29 -6.77 11.66
CA LYS A 64 -13.71 -7.28 12.99
C LYS A 64 -13.41 -6.29 14.12
N GLN A 65 -12.39 -5.45 13.95
CA GLN A 65 -11.87 -4.58 14.99
C GLN A 65 -12.28 -3.13 14.83
N THR A 66 -12.88 -2.74 13.70
CA THR A 66 -13.13 -1.34 13.37
C THR A 66 -14.48 -1.15 12.69
N SER A 67 -14.97 0.10 12.71
CA SER A 67 -16.11 0.56 11.91
C SER A 67 -15.74 0.94 10.48
N CYS A 68 -14.49 0.74 10.06
CA CYS A 68 -14.01 1.19 8.76
C CYS A 68 -14.75 0.54 7.60
N VAL A 69 -14.80 1.26 6.48
CA VAL A 69 -15.11 0.70 5.17
C VAL A 69 -13.81 0.45 4.41
N ILE A 70 -13.77 -0.67 3.68
CA ILE A 70 -12.60 -1.06 2.90
C ILE A 70 -12.94 -1.00 1.42
N HIS A 71 -12.08 -0.35 0.64
CA HIS A 71 -12.09 -0.42 -0.81
C HIS A 71 -10.87 -1.23 -1.23
N THR A 72 -11.12 -2.44 -1.71
CA THR A 72 -10.07 -3.33 -2.22
C THR A 72 -9.90 -3.11 -3.72
N TYR A 73 -8.68 -2.83 -4.16
CA TYR A 73 -8.32 -2.60 -5.55
C TYR A 73 -7.39 -3.71 -6.02
N ASP A 74 -7.88 -4.56 -6.93
CA ASP A 74 -7.10 -5.67 -7.46
C ASP A 74 -7.53 -5.97 -8.89
N CYS A 75 -6.62 -5.81 -9.83
CA CYS A 75 -6.85 -6.07 -11.24
C CYS A 75 -6.41 -7.47 -11.70
N THR A 76 -5.67 -8.21 -10.87
CA THR A 76 -5.08 -9.50 -11.21
C THR A 76 -5.90 -10.68 -10.67
N SER A 77 -6.71 -10.44 -9.64
CA SER A 77 -7.54 -11.45 -8.99
C SER A 77 -9.04 -11.16 -9.12
N PRO A 78 -9.91 -12.19 -9.15
CA PRO A 78 -11.36 -12.00 -9.09
C PRO A 78 -11.82 -11.42 -7.74
N PRO A 79 -13.06 -10.91 -7.64
CA PRO A 79 -13.67 -10.51 -6.37
C PRO A 79 -13.83 -11.71 -5.40
N PRO A 80 -14.06 -11.46 -4.09
CA PRO A 80 -14.31 -12.53 -3.14
C PRO A 80 -15.54 -13.34 -3.56
N GLY A 81 -15.48 -14.67 -3.37
CA GLY A 81 -16.56 -15.57 -3.76
C GLY A 81 -17.89 -15.32 -3.02
N THR A 82 -17.83 -14.64 -1.89
CA THR A 82 -19.00 -14.16 -1.13
C THR A 82 -18.82 -12.68 -0.78
N PRO A 83 -19.89 -11.86 -0.82
CA PRO A 83 -19.82 -10.49 -0.36
C PRO A 83 -19.30 -10.38 1.08
N ILE A 84 -18.41 -9.42 1.31
CA ILE A 84 -17.85 -9.12 2.62
C ILE A 84 -18.48 -7.80 3.08
N ASP A 85 -19.12 -7.78 4.25
CA ASP A 85 -19.74 -6.57 4.80
C ASP A 85 -18.72 -5.43 4.92
N ARG A 86 -19.13 -4.20 4.56
CA ARG A 86 -18.29 -2.98 4.51
C ARG A 86 -17.03 -3.07 3.63
N LEU A 87 -16.94 -4.05 2.75
CA LEU A 87 -15.89 -4.14 1.74
C LEU A 87 -16.48 -3.96 0.34
N THR A 88 -15.88 -3.05 -0.43
CA THR A 88 -16.17 -2.88 -1.86
C THR A 88 -14.96 -3.31 -2.66
N PHE A 89 -15.14 -4.27 -3.56
CA PHE A 89 -14.08 -4.74 -4.45
C PHE A 89 -14.11 -4.00 -5.79
N HIS A 90 -12.96 -3.55 -6.26
CA HIS A 90 -12.77 -2.84 -7.51
C HIS A 90 -11.74 -3.58 -8.37
N GLN A 91 -12.18 -4.07 -9.54
CA GLN A 91 -11.31 -4.74 -10.52
C GLN A 91 -10.45 -3.74 -11.30
N ILE A 92 -9.61 -2.96 -10.60
CA ILE A 92 -8.72 -1.94 -11.19
C ILE A 92 -7.37 -1.96 -10.48
N CYS A 93 -6.32 -1.58 -11.20
CA CYS A 93 -5.01 -1.27 -10.64
C CYS A 93 -4.94 0.23 -10.31
N LEU A 94 -4.12 0.60 -9.33
CA LEU A 94 -3.78 2.00 -9.08
C LEU A 94 -2.40 2.35 -9.63
N GLY A 95 -2.22 3.63 -9.96
CA GLY A 95 -1.01 4.15 -10.59
C GLY A 95 -1.15 4.29 -12.10
N ASP A 96 -0.04 4.24 -12.80
CA ASP A 96 0.02 4.29 -14.26
C ASP A 96 0.32 2.93 -14.88
N ALA A 97 -0.05 2.76 -16.16
CA ALA A 97 0.34 1.61 -16.98
C ALA A 97 1.70 1.85 -17.67
N SER A 98 2.57 2.68 -17.10
CA SER A 98 3.76 3.18 -17.80
C SER A 98 4.78 2.07 -18.06
N THR A 99 5.72 2.35 -18.96
CA THR A 99 6.86 1.48 -19.21
C THR A 99 7.69 1.26 -17.94
N LEU A 100 7.72 2.19 -16.98
CA LEU A 100 8.41 1.99 -15.71
C LEU A 100 7.82 0.80 -14.94
N GLN A 101 6.49 0.65 -14.94
CA GLN A 101 5.84 -0.50 -14.32
C GLN A 101 6.23 -1.83 -14.98
N LYS A 102 6.46 -1.83 -16.30
CA LYS A 102 6.97 -3.01 -17.03
C LYS A 102 8.40 -3.39 -16.66
N PHE A 103 9.22 -2.43 -16.23
CA PHE A 103 10.60 -2.66 -15.81
C PHE A 103 10.73 -3.10 -14.34
N MET A 104 9.74 -2.82 -13.51
CA MET A 104 9.78 -3.08 -12.05
C MET A 104 9.09 -4.39 -11.64
N TYR A 105 8.45 -5.08 -12.58
CA TYR A 105 7.67 -6.30 -12.36
C TYR A 105 8.35 -7.49 -13.09
N PRO A 106 8.91 -8.51 -12.41
CA PRO A 106 9.46 -9.72 -13.00
C PRO A 106 8.27 -10.51 -13.52
N TYR A 107 8.17 -10.45 -14.84
CA TYR A 107 6.89 -10.54 -15.52
C TYR A 107 6.54 -11.98 -15.92
N ASN A 108 5.30 -12.43 -15.66
CA ASN A 108 4.73 -13.59 -16.34
C ASN A 108 4.06 -13.10 -17.66
N PRO A 109 4.49 -13.57 -18.84
CA PRO A 109 3.97 -13.13 -20.15
C PRO A 109 2.44 -13.24 -20.33
N GLN A 110 1.75 -14.03 -19.51
CA GLN A 110 0.30 -14.25 -19.64
C GLN A 110 -0.55 -13.10 -19.08
N SER A 111 -0.06 -12.33 -18.09
CA SER A 111 -0.75 -11.13 -17.57
C SER A 111 -0.54 -9.88 -18.45
N GLU A 112 0.42 -9.92 -19.37
CA GLU A 112 0.85 -8.81 -20.25
C GLU A 112 -0.27 -8.27 -21.13
N ASN A 113 -1.03 -9.20 -21.71
CA ASN A 113 -1.91 -8.83 -22.80
C ASN A 113 -3.27 -8.29 -22.36
N ARG A 114 -3.73 -8.62 -21.16
CA ARG A 114 -5.09 -8.24 -20.71
C ARG A 114 -5.11 -6.90 -19.96
N ILE A 115 -4.18 -6.69 -19.04
CA ILE A 115 -4.24 -5.58 -18.08
C ILE A 115 -3.43 -4.39 -18.60
N PHE A 116 -2.15 -4.60 -18.92
CA PHE A 116 -1.22 -3.51 -19.25
C PHE A 116 -1.42 -2.93 -20.66
N ASN A 117 -2.06 -3.66 -21.56
CA ASN A 117 -2.48 -3.14 -22.86
C ASN A 117 -3.85 -2.42 -22.81
N ASN A 118 -4.51 -2.44 -21.66
CA ASN A 118 -5.80 -1.80 -21.48
C ASN A 118 -5.75 -0.79 -20.32
N ALA A 119 -5.43 0.46 -20.68
CA ALA A 119 -5.35 1.57 -19.74
C ALA A 119 -6.64 1.82 -18.93
N SER A 120 -7.79 1.25 -19.33
CA SER A 120 -9.03 1.37 -18.53
C SER A 120 -8.97 0.64 -17.19
N PHE A 121 -8.04 -0.31 -17.01
CA PHE A 121 -7.80 -0.94 -15.71
C PHE A 121 -7.05 -0.05 -14.73
N PHE A 122 -6.43 1.04 -15.17
CA PHE A 122 -5.59 1.88 -14.31
C PHE A 122 -6.31 3.17 -13.92
N LYS A 123 -6.22 3.53 -12.64
CA LYS A 123 -6.69 4.82 -12.13
C LYS A 123 -5.65 5.44 -11.20
N SER A 124 -5.55 6.77 -11.24
CA SER A 124 -4.78 7.50 -10.24
C SER A 124 -5.46 7.48 -8.87
N PHE A 125 -4.68 7.72 -7.83
CA PHE A 125 -5.13 7.80 -6.45
C PHE A 125 -6.16 8.94 -6.27
N ASP A 126 -5.88 10.14 -6.79
CA ASP A 126 -6.83 11.27 -6.78
C ASP A 126 -8.15 10.94 -7.49
N LYS A 127 -8.10 10.18 -8.60
CA LYS A 127 -9.31 9.79 -9.33
C LYS A 127 -10.21 8.89 -8.47
N ILE A 128 -9.66 7.90 -7.78
CA ILE A 128 -10.47 7.02 -6.93
C ILE A 128 -10.99 7.74 -5.68
N LEU A 129 -10.27 8.72 -5.13
CA LEU A 129 -10.80 9.59 -4.06
C LEU A 129 -12.05 10.33 -4.54
N LYS A 130 -11.96 10.98 -5.70
CA LYS A 130 -13.07 11.73 -6.31
C LYS A 130 -14.27 10.85 -6.65
N GLU A 131 -14.04 9.69 -7.27
CA GLU A 131 -15.11 8.76 -7.66
C GLU A 131 -15.85 8.20 -6.45
N ASN A 132 -15.13 7.85 -5.38
CA ASN A 132 -15.74 7.35 -4.14
C ASN A 132 -16.23 8.47 -3.21
N LYS A 133 -15.97 9.75 -3.54
CA LYS A 133 -16.28 10.91 -2.71
C LYS A 133 -15.64 10.82 -1.31
N HIS A 134 -14.42 10.32 -1.26
CA HIS A 134 -13.64 10.24 -0.03
C HIS A 134 -12.72 11.45 0.08
N GLU A 135 -12.83 12.18 1.19
CA GLU A 135 -11.98 13.31 1.50
C GLU A 135 -10.73 12.89 2.30
N GLU A 136 -10.77 11.71 2.91
CA GLU A 136 -9.70 11.20 3.77
C GLU A 136 -9.51 9.69 3.57
N VAL A 137 -8.27 9.24 3.67
CA VAL A 137 -7.90 7.82 3.70
C VAL A 137 -7.08 7.59 4.96
N HIS A 138 -7.54 6.67 5.80
CA HIS A 138 -6.91 6.42 7.09
C HIS A 138 -5.76 5.44 6.93
N ILE A 139 -5.95 4.41 6.10
CA ILE A 139 -4.95 3.39 5.81
C ILE A 139 -4.87 3.17 4.31
N LEU A 140 -3.65 3.21 3.79
CA LEU A 140 -3.29 2.65 2.49
C LEU A 140 -2.47 1.38 2.72
N LYS A 141 -3.06 0.21 2.45
CA LYS A 141 -2.36 -1.08 2.39
C LYS A 141 -1.96 -1.36 0.96
N MET A 142 -0.71 -1.75 0.69
CA MET A 142 -0.27 -2.14 -0.65
C MET A 142 0.58 -3.41 -0.63
N ASP A 143 0.24 -4.32 -1.52
CA ASP A 143 0.99 -5.53 -1.79
C ASP A 143 0.64 -5.95 -3.22
N ILE A 144 1.34 -5.35 -4.16
CA ILE A 144 1.01 -5.34 -5.59
C ILE A 144 2.23 -5.63 -6.45
N GLU A 145 3.16 -6.43 -5.92
CA GLU A 145 4.20 -7.10 -6.69
C GLU A 145 5.05 -6.10 -7.50
N GLY A 146 5.46 -4.98 -6.90
CA GLY A 146 6.27 -3.93 -7.54
C GLY A 146 5.45 -2.75 -8.08
N GLY A 147 4.12 -2.86 -8.12
CA GLY A 147 3.23 -1.75 -8.47
C GLY A 147 3.28 -0.58 -7.47
N GLU A 148 3.83 -0.78 -6.27
CA GLU A 148 3.84 0.21 -5.18
C GLU A 148 4.52 1.51 -5.62
N TYR A 149 5.62 1.41 -6.37
CA TYR A 149 6.39 2.56 -6.82
C TYR A 149 5.60 3.45 -7.80
N SER A 150 4.74 2.85 -8.64
CA SER A 150 3.86 3.61 -9.54
C SER A 150 2.77 4.34 -8.74
N VAL A 151 2.19 3.68 -7.73
CA VAL A 151 1.23 4.30 -6.81
C VAL A 151 1.88 5.45 -6.04
N PHE A 152 3.09 5.26 -5.52
CA PHE A 152 3.84 6.32 -4.84
C PHE A 152 4.17 7.47 -5.78
N ALA A 153 4.63 7.21 -7.00
CA ALA A 153 4.90 8.27 -7.98
C ALA A 153 3.66 9.13 -8.22
N ASP A 154 2.51 8.51 -8.43
CA ASP A 154 1.22 9.18 -8.62
C ASP A 154 0.79 9.99 -7.38
N LEU A 155 0.86 9.37 -6.19
CA LEU A 155 0.52 10.01 -4.91
C LEU A 155 1.42 11.23 -4.62
N LEU A 156 2.73 11.08 -4.82
CA LEU A 156 3.72 12.13 -4.57
C LEU A 156 3.59 13.29 -5.56
N CYS A 157 3.27 13.01 -6.83
CA CYS A 157 3.01 14.05 -7.84
C CYS A 157 1.77 14.90 -7.52
N GLN A 158 0.80 14.34 -6.82
CA GLN A 158 -0.49 14.99 -6.54
C GLN A 158 -0.62 15.49 -5.08
N ALA A 159 0.44 15.38 -4.28
CA ALA A 159 0.43 15.63 -2.84
C ALA A 159 -0.07 17.03 -2.43
N ASN A 160 0.09 18.05 -3.28
CA ASN A 160 -0.37 19.42 -3.00
C ASN A 160 -1.89 19.63 -3.16
N GLY A 161 -2.60 18.69 -3.80
CA GLY A 161 -4.03 18.80 -4.08
C GLY A 161 -4.85 17.59 -3.67
N THR A 162 -4.22 16.60 -3.05
CA THR A 162 -4.82 15.29 -2.75
C THR A 162 -4.67 14.97 -1.27
N SER A 163 -5.72 14.41 -0.69
CA SER A 163 -5.67 13.89 0.68
C SER A 163 -4.74 12.68 0.75
N LEU A 164 -3.66 12.80 1.51
CA LEU A 164 -2.69 11.73 1.68
C LEU A 164 -3.11 10.79 2.82
N PRO A 165 -2.85 9.47 2.70
CA PRO A 165 -3.21 8.51 3.74
C PRO A 165 -2.58 8.84 5.10
N TYR A 166 -3.33 8.72 6.19
CA TYR A 166 -2.74 8.92 7.52
C TYR A 166 -1.67 7.88 7.84
N GLN A 167 -1.88 6.64 7.41
CA GLN A 167 -0.96 5.53 7.56
C GLN A 167 -0.79 4.78 6.24
N ILE A 168 0.42 4.35 5.96
CA ILE A 168 0.74 3.51 4.79
C ILE A 168 1.41 2.25 5.31
N SER A 169 0.88 1.08 4.95
CA SER A 169 1.56 -0.19 5.15
C SER A 169 1.75 -0.86 3.81
N PHE A 170 2.99 -1.17 3.45
CA PHE A 170 3.27 -1.69 2.12
C PHE A 170 4.46 -2.64 2.09
N GLU A 171 4.44 -3.57 1.15
CA GLU A 171 5.60 -4.39 0.82
C GLU A 171 6.39 -3.76 -0.33
N SER A 172 7.67 -3.48 -0.10
CA SER A 172 8.57 -3.10 -1.18
C SER A 172 9.08 -4.38 -1.85
N HIS A 173 8.66 -4.62 -3.09
CA HIS A 173 9.19 -5.69 -3.93
C HIS A 173 10.50 -5.23 -4.59
N TRP A 174 11.64 -5.86 -4.26
CA TRP A 174 12.97 -5.42 -4.72
C TRP A 174 13.81 -6.55 -5.32
N TRP A 175 13.26 -7.27 -6.31
CA TRP A 175 13.83 -8.49 -6.89
C TRP A 175 15.21 -8.32 -7.53
N ASP A 176 15.39 -7.34 -8.42
CA ASP A 176 16.62 -7.20 -9.22
C ASP A 176 17.77 -6.48 -8.48
N ARG A 177 17.47 -5.83 -7.35
CA ARG A 177 18.42 -5.08 -6.50
C ARG A 177 19.39 -4.17 -7.27
N ASP A 178 18.96 -3.64 -8.40
CA ASP A 178 19.79 -2.80 -9.24
C ASP A 178 19.91 -1.37 -8.68
N ILE A 179 20.83 -0.60 -9.27
CA ILE A 179 21.09 0.78 -8.85
C ILE A 179 19.89 1.71 -9.10
N TYR A 180 19.05 1.42 -10.09
CA TYR A 180 17.90 2.25 -10.43
C TYR A 180 16.81 2.12 -9.36
N HIS A 181 16.48 0.89 -8.97
CA HIS A 181 15.55 0.63 -7.87
C HIS A 181 16.07 1.21 -6.56
N ALA A 182 17.37 1.13 -6.28
CA ALA A 182 17.96 1.75 -5.10
C ALA A 182 17.73 3.28 -5.07
N ILE A 183 17.95 3.96 -6.20
CA ILE A 183 17.73 5.41 -6.33
C ILE A 183 16.25 5.75 -6.19
N LEU A 184 15.35 5.00 -6.85
CA LEU A 184 13.91 5.21 -6.77
C LEU A 184 13.40 5.03 -5.34
N HIS A 185 13.80 3.95 -4.68
CA HIS A 185 13.45 3.66 -3.29
C HIS A 185 13.94 4.77 -2.35
N GLN A 186 15.19 5.19 -2.47
CA GLN A 186 15.73 6.30 -1.67
C GLN A 186 14.97 7.61 -1.91
N LYS A 187 14.66 7.93 -3.18
CA LYS A 187 13.92 9.13 -3.55
C LYS A 187 12.50 9.12 -2.99
N MET A 188 11.80 8.00 -3.11
CA MET A 188 10.46 7.78 -2.55
C MET A 188 10.44 8.04 -1.05
N PHE A 189 11.33 7.40 -0.27
CA PHE A 189 11.39 7.62 1.18
C PHE A 189 11.75 9.07 1.55
N SER A 190 12.65 9.72 0.79
CA SER A 190 12.97 11.14 0.99
C SER A 190 11.75 12.04 0.82
N GLN A 191 10.94 11.82 -0.21
CA GLN A 191 9.73 12.61 -0.46
C GLN A 191 8.63 12.32 0.57
N LEU A 192 8.43 11.05 0.95
CA LEU A 192 7.52 10.69 2.03
C LEU A 192 7.92 11.36 3.35
N TRP A 193 9.21 11.44 3.65
CA TRP A 193 9.73 12.16 4.82
C TRP A 193 9.38 13.65 4.80
N GLU A 194 9.56 14.30 3.65
CA GLU A 194 9.20 15.71 3.41
C GLU A 194 7.69 15.95 3.59
N LEU A 195 6.85 14.97 3.24
CA LEU A 195 5.39 15.01 3.41
C LEU A 195 4.92 14.63 4.83
N GLY A 196 5.86 14.42 5.76
CA GLY A 196 5.59 14.16 7.17
C GLY A 196 5.44 12.70 7.56
N TYR A 197 5.75 11.74 6.67
CA TYR A 197 5.74 10.33 7.03
C TYR A 197 7.00 9.93 7.82
N ARG A 198 6.82 9.01 8.77
CA ARG A 198 7.89 8.40 9.56
C ARG A 198 7.71 6.90 9.57
N ILE A 199 8.82 6.18 9.46
CA ILE A 199 8.84 4.73 9.57
C ILE A 199 8.58 4.37 11.03
N LEU A 200 7.64 3.46 11.27
CA LEU A 200 7.36 2.92 12.59
C LEU A 200 7.94 1.53 12.78
N GLN A 201 7.90 0.71 11.73
CA GLN A 201 8.46 -0.63 11.74
C GLN A 201 8.78 -1.06 10.30
N HIS A 202 9.67 -2.04 10.19
CA HIS A 202 9.84 -2.80 8.98
C HIS A 202 10.25 -4.24 9.32
N GLU A 203 9.90 -5.18 8.44
CA GLU A 203 10.29 -6.58 8.56
C GLU A 203 10.59 -7.18 7.19
N TYR A 204 11.61 -8.03 7.11
CA TYR A 204 11.86 -8.79 5.89
C TYR A 204 10.78 -9.84 5.71
N ASN A 205 10.31 -10.02 4.48
CA ASN A 205 9.43 -11.13 4.18
C ASN A 205 10.20 -12.45 4.41
N PRO A 206 9.72 -13.37 5.27
CA PRO A 206 10.42 -14.63 5.57
C PRO A 206 10.56 -15.56 4.36
N SER A 207 9.65 -15.43 3.38
CA SER A 207 9.59 -16.26 2.18
C SER A 207 10.43 -15.68 1.03
N ASP A 208 10.54 -14.35 0.96
CA ASP A 208 11.37 -13.64 -0.03
C ASP A 208 12.15 -12.48 0.61
N HIS A 209 13.44 -12.69 0.86
CA HIS A 209 14.31 -11.66 1.46
C HIS A 209 14.57 -10.46 0.55
N THR A 210 14.10 -10.46 -0.71
CA THR A 210 14.09 -9.29 -1.59
C THR A 210 12.91 -8.36 -1.31
N CYS A 211 11.92 -8.81 -0.54
CA CYS A 211 10.79 -8.02 -0.12
C CYS A 211 10.92 -7.55 1.33
N VAL A 212 10.42 -6.34 1.60
CA VAL A 212 10.42 -5.74 2.94
C VAL A 212 9.06 -5.11 3.19
N GLU A 213 8.44 -5.48 4.29
CA GLU A 213 7.22 -4.89 4.80
C GLU A 213 7.52 -3.62 5.58
N TRP A 214 6.76 -2.56 5.34
CA TRP A 214 6.93 -1.27 5.99
C TRP A 214 5.61 -0.80 6.59
N THR A 215 5.70 -0.07 7.72
CA THR A 215 4.59 0.74 8.24
C THR A 215 5.06 2.16 8.46
N LEU A 216 4.40 3.11 7.81
CA LEU A 216 4.67 4.53 7.88
C LEU A 216 3.45 5.26 8.45
N LEU A 217 3.69 6.26 9.28
CA LEU A 217 2.67 7.15 9.83
C LEU A 217 2.97 8.59 9.46
N ARG A 218 1.97 9.33 8.99
CA ARG A 218 2.06 10.77 8.77
C ARG A 218 1.88 11.50 10.10
N VAL A 219 2.91 12.20 10.55
CA VAL A 219 2.93 12.85 11.88
C VAL A 219 2.76 14.38 11.83
N PHE A 220 2.89 15.00 10.65
CA PHE A 220 2.58 16.41 10.43
C PHE A 220 2.21 16.66 8.96
N CYS A 221 1.59 17.81 8.70
CA CYS A 221 1.11 18.25 7.38
C CYS A 221 1.86 19.50 6.92
#